data_AF-Q6YY81-F1
#
_entry.id   AF-Q6YY81-F1
#
_cell.length_a   1.000
_cell.length_b   1.000
_cell.length_c   1.000
_cell.angle_alpha   90.00
_cell.angle_beta   90.00
_cell.angle_gamma   90.00
#
_symmetry.space_group_name_H-M   'P 1'
#
loop_
_entity.id
_entity.type
_entity.pdbx_description
1 polymer ?
#
loop_
_entity_poly.entity_id
_entity_poly.type
_entity_poly.pdbx_seq_one_letter_code
_entity_poly.pdbx_strand_id
1 'polypeptide(L)'
;MASIPLLRLLLPLPLREHLWPSHHRPNDAGVGAGDLHLIFVVPGVGCSNLEARLTEAYRPSVQPSCGALKGKGWFGLWDNSSDLSTYHYGDCFKEQMSLVYDPVSNDYRNLPGVETRVANFGIARGFHSKNTLHP
;
A
#
# COMPACT_ATOMS: atom_id res chain seq x y z
N MET A 1 -59.74 6.76 -21.26
CA MET A 1 -58.35 7.03 -20.84
C MET A 1 -57.59 5.73 -20.95
N ALA A 2 -57.01 5.48 -22.12
CA ALA A 2 -56.39 4.22 -22.48
C ALA A 2 -54.99 4.11 -21.86
N SER A 3 -54.71 2.90 -21.39
CA SER A 3 -53.56 2.47 -20.63
C SER A 3 -52.23 2.80 -21.35
N ILE A 4 -51.31 3.47 -20.65
CA ILE A 4 -49.93 3.78 -21.08
C ILE A 4 -48.99 2.57 -21.31
N PRO A 5 -49.22 1.31 -20.85
CA PRO A 5 -48.24 0.25 -21.00
C PRO A 5 -48.20 -0.35 -22.42
N LEU A 6 -49.25 -0.16 -23.24
CA LEU A 6 -49.29 -0.73 -24.60
C LEU A 6 -48.50 0.07 -25.63
N LEU A 7 -48.30 1.38 -25.42
CA LEU A 7 -47.50 2.22 -26.33
C LEU A 7 -45.99 1.87 -26.28
N ARG A 8 -45.55 1.10 -25.26
CA ARG A 8 -44.14 0.71 -25.03
C ARG A 8 -43.67 -0.51 -25.84
N LEU A 9 -44.57 -1.18 -26.54
CA LEU A 9 -44.22 -2.26 -27.49
C LEU A 9 -43.96 -1.74 -28.90
N LEU A 10 -44.26 -0.46 -29.17
CA LEU A 10 -44.11 0.14 -30.49
C LEU A 10 -42.77 0.89 -30.67
N LEU A 11 -41.95 1.00 -29.61
CA LEU A 11 -40.63 1.62 -29.71
C LEU A 11 -39.56 0.57 -30.05
N PRO A 12 -38.68 0.85 -31.03
CA PRO A 12 -37.56 -0.03 -31.36
C PRO A 12 -36.63 -0.19 -30.15
N LEU A 13 -36.10 -1.41 -29.93
CA LEU A 13 -35.23 -1.79 -28.81
C LEU A 13 -34.21 -0.71 -28.37
N PRO A 14 -33.45 -0.05 -29.25
CA PRO A 14 -32.47 0.94 -28.82
C PRO A 14 -33.10 2.14 -28.07
N LEU A 15 -34.32 2.56 -28.41
CA LEU A 15 -35.00 3.67 -27.74
C LEU A 15 -35.63 3.26 -26.40
N ARG A 16 -35.87 1.96 -26.20
CA ARG A 16 -36.40 1.44 -24.93
C ARG A 16 -35.34 1.49 -23.82
N GLU A 17 -34.09 1.20 -24.17
CA GLU A 17 -32.93 1.26 -23.27
C GLU A 17 -32.62 2.71 -22.85
N HIS A 18 -32.89 3.70 -23.71
CA HIS A 18 -32.66 5.13 -23.41
C HIS A 18 -33.75 5.75 -22.53
N LEU A 19 -34.92 5.11 -22.42
CA LEU A 19 -36.05 5.55 -21.61
C LEU A 19 -36.13 4.81 -20.26
N TRP A 20 -35.08 4.09 -19.89
CA TRP A 20 -34.89 3.54 -18.55
C TRP A 20 -33.89 4.42 -17.77
N PRO A 21 -34.31 5.54 -17.16
CA PRO A 21 -33.66 5.99 -15.95
C PRO A 21 -34.09 5.00 -14.86
N SER A 22 -33.16 4.12 -14.44
CA SER A 22 -33.37 3.31 -13.24
C SER A 22 -33.82 4.22 -12.11
N HIS A 23 -35.02 3.94 -11.60
CA HIS A 23 -35.60 4.60 -10.46
C HIS A 23 -34.70 4.42 -9.22
N HIS A 24 -33.90 5.44 -8.90
CA HIS A 24 -33.52 5.72 -7.53
C HIS A 24 -34.06 7.09 -7.15
N ARG A 25 -35.13 7.07 -6.35
CA ARG A 25 -35.73 8.21 -5.67
C ARG A 25 -34.86 8.50 -4.44
N PRO A 26 -34.17 9.65 -4.32
CA PRO A 26 -33.52 10.02 -3.08
C PRO A 26 -34.42 11.01 -2.35
N ASN A 27 -35.33 10.50 -1.54
CA ASN A 27 -35.74 11.22 -0.35
C ASN A 27 -35.10 10.49 0.83
N ASP A 28 -34.43 11.27 1.67
CA ASP A 28 -33.75 10.92 2.92
C ASP A 28 -32.26 10.52 2.82
N ALA A 29 -31.42 11.54 3.06
CA ALA A 29 -30.13 11.51 3.76
C ALA A 29 -29.37 10.17 3.78
N GLY A 30 -28.73 9.85 2.67
CA GLY A 30 -27.69 8.82 2.61
C GLY A 30 -26.91 9.02 1.33
N VAL A 31 -25.65 9.48 1.44
CA VAL A 31 -24.73 9.54 0.30
C VAL A 31 -24.74 8.16 -0.37
N GLY A 32 -25.21 8.13 -1.61
CA GLY A 32 -25.53 6.90 -2.33
C GLY A 32 -24.33 5.96 -2.40
N ALA A 33 -24.46 4.80 -1.78
CA ALA A 33 -23.54 3.67 -1.91
C ALA A 33 -23.61 2.98 -3.30
N GLY A 34 -24.05 3.72 -4.34
CA GLY A 34 -24.36 3.19 -5.67
C GLY A 34 -23.37 3.56 -6.79
N ASP A 35 -22.41 4.47 -6.54
CA ASP A 35 -21.55 5.04 -7.61
C ASP A 35 -20.08 5.22 -7.19
N LEU A 36 -19.57 4.40 -6.27
CA LEU A 36 -18.14 4.43 -5.94
C LEU A 36 -17.36 3.44 -6.79
N HIS A 37 -16.39 3.95 -7.55
CA HIS A 37 -15.39 3.12 -8.22
C HIS A 37 -14.32 2.68 -7.23
N LEU A 38 -14.07 1.37 -7.18
CA LEU A 38 -12.97 0.83 -6.40
C LEU A 38 -11.64 1.21 -7.07
N ILE A 39 -10.79 1.90 -6.32
CA ILE A 39 -9.46 2.31 -6.77
C ILE A 39 -8.42 1.59 -5.93
N PHE A 40 -7.49 0.92 -6.59
CA PHE A 40 -6.28 0.37 -5.97
C PHE A 40 -5.09 1.25 -6.34
N VAL A 41 -4.31 1.64 -5.34
CA VAL A 41 -3.10 2.42 -5.54
C VAL A 41 -1.89 1.51 -5.33
N VAL A 42 -1.04 1.43 -6.36
CA VAL A 42 0.25 0.73 -6.28
C VAL A 42 1.35 1.79 -6.22
N PRO A 43 2.05 1.93 -5.09
CA PRO A 43 3.09 2.93 -4.95
C PRO A 43 4.32 2.61 -5.80
N GLY A 44 5.05 3.66 -6.19
CA GLY A 44 6.35 3.53 -6.84
C GLY A 44 7.45 3.05 -5.88
N VAL A 45 8.63 2.81 -6.44
CA VAL A 45 9.81 2.36 -5.70
C VAL A 45 10.14 3.34 -4.57
N GLY A 46 10.33 2.80 -3.36
CA GLY A 46 10.70 3.59 -2.19
C GLY A 46 9.56 4.38 -1.55
N CYS A 47 8.32 4.31 -2.05
CA CYS A 47 7.22 5.03 -1.40
C CYS A 47 6.55 4.23 -0.27
N SER A 48 6.56 2.89 -0.35
CA SER A 48 5.97 2.02 0.67
C SER A 48 6.75 2.08 1.98
N ASN A 49 6.04 2.05 3.10
CA ASN A 49 6.64 1.88 4.41
C ASN A 49 7.16 0.45 4.57
N LEU A 50 8.41 0.31 5.01
CA LEU A 50 9.00 -0.99 5.34
C LEU A 50 9.35 -1.04 6.81
N GLU A 51 9.04 -2.18 7.42
CA GLU A 51 9.49 -2.53 8.76
C GLU A 51 10.49 -3.67 8.70
N ALA A 52 11.35 -3.73 9.71
CA ALA A 52 12.24 -4.85 9.94
C ALA A 52 12.13 -5.40 11.35
N ARG A 53 12.56 -6.65 11.52
CA ARG A 53 12.75 -7.30 12.82
C ARG A 53 14.10 -8.00 12.81
N LEU A 54 14.89 -7.77 13.85
CA LEU A 54 16.18 -8.42 14.03
C LEU A 54 16.02 -9.68 14.90
N THR A 55 16.41 -10.83 14.35
CA THR A 55 16.36 -12.13 15.01
C THR A 55 17.69 -12.47 15.70
N GLU A 56 17.72 -13.58 16.43
CA GLU A 56 18.94 -14.09 17.07
C GLU A 56 20.10 -14.35 16.11
N ALA A 57 19.81 -14.66 14.85
CA ALA A 57 20.84 -14.87 13.83
C ALA A 57 21.51 -13.57 13.36
N TYR A 58 20.94 -12.40 13.64
CA TYR A 58 21.51 -11.14 13.18
C TYR A 58 22.83 -10.84 13.89
N ARG A 59 23.88 -10.65 13.08
CA ARG A 59 25.23 -10.30 13.51
C ARG A 59 25.65 -9.04 12.75
N PRO A 60 25.65 -7.86 13.42
CA PRO A 60 26.09 -6.62 12.79
C PRO A 60 27.52 -6.71 12.27
N SER A 61 27.75 -6.19 11.06
CA SER A 61 29.06 -6.17 10.41
C SER A 61 29.69 -4.78 10.39
N VAL A 62 28.87 -3.72 10.32
CA VAL A 62 29.37 -2.33 10.29
C VAL A 62 29.66 -1.80 11.69
N GLN A 63 28.70 -1.92 12.62
CA GLN A 63 28.87 -1.49 14.01
C GLN A 63 27.98 -2.28 14.98
N PRO A 64 28.42 -2.56 16.23
CA PRO A 64 27.64 -3.32 17.20
C PRO A 64 26.26 -2.71 17.52
N SER A 65 26.17 -1.38 17.48
CA SER A 65 24.94 -0.63 17.76
C SER A 65 23.81 -0.88 16.75
N CYS A 66 24.10 -1.41 15.55
CA CYS A 66 23.03 -1.81 14.62
C CYS A 66 22.16 -2.94 15.19
N GLY A 67 22.68 -3.72 16.15
CA GLY A 67 21.95 -4.75 16.86
C GLY A 67 21.03 -4.24 17.98
N ALA A 68 20.94 -2.93 18.23
CA ALA A 68 20.22 -2.38 19.38
C ALA A 68 18.72 -2.74 19.44
N LEU A 69 18.10 -3.02 18.28
CA LEU A 69 16.68 -3.36 18.15
C LEU A 69 16.41 -4.88 18.17
N LYS A 70 17.44 -5.70 18.39
CA LYS A 70 17.30 -7.15 18.53
C LYS A 70 16.38 -7.51 19.70
N GLY A 71 15.40 -8.37 19.44
CA GLY A 71 14.37 -8.75 20.41
C GLY A 71 13.34 -7.66 20.75
N LYS A 72 13.37 -6.49 20.09
CA LYS A 72 12.42 -5.38 20.33
C LYS A 72 11.16 -5.42 19.46
N GLY A 73 11.03 -6.42 18.58
CA GLY A 73 9.91 -6.56 17.66
C GLY A 73 10.16 -5.86 16.32
N TRP A 74 9.08 -5.43 15.68
CA TRP A 74 9.13 -4.73 14.40
C TRP A 74 9.43 -3.24 14.62
N PHE A 75 10.32 -2.68 13.81
CA PHE A 75 10.64 -1.25 13.79
C PHE A 75 10.61 -0.72 12.34
N GLY A 76 10.40 0.58 12.18
CA GLY A 76 10.45 1.22 10.87
C GLY A 76 11.85 1.15 10.28
N LEU A 77 12.04 0.37 9.22
CA LEU A 77 13.27 0.31 8.45
C LEU A 77 13.32 1.45 7.43
N TRP A 78 12.17 1.74 6.81
CA TRP A 78 12.02 2.77 5.79
C TRP A 78 10.65 3.43 5.95
N ASP A 79 10.62 4.48 6.77
CA ASP A 79 9.41 5.30 6.98
C ASP A 79 9.68 6.79 6.79
N ASN A 80 10.71 7.35 7.42
CA ASN A 80 11.11 8.74 7.21
C ASN A 80 12.59 8.80 6.83
N SER A 81 12.92 9.33 5.65
CA SER A 81 14.32 9.40 5.21
C SER A 81 15.17 10.33 6.09
N SER A 82 14.54 11.27 6.79
CA SER A 82 15.22 12.20 7.71
C SER A 82 15.82 11.46 8.92
N ASP A 83 15.20 10.36 9.35
CA ASP A 83 15.68 9.58 10.50
C ASP A 83 17.07 8.98 10.23
N LEU A 84 17.38 8.68 8.96
CA LEU A 84 18.68 8.13 8.56
C LEU A 84 19.84 9.09 8.84
N SER A 85 19.63 10.40 8.62
CA SER A 85 20.64 11.42 8.86
C SER A 85 20.64 11.88 10.31
N THR A 86 19.47 12.08 10.93
CA THR A 86 19.34 12.58 12.31
C THR A 86 19.97 11.63 13.34
N TYR A 87 19.86 10.32 13.14
CA TYR A 87 20.35 9.34 14.12
C TYR A 87 21.68 8.68 13.73
N HIS A 88 22.37 9.20 12.71
CA HIS A 88 23.54 8.55 12.11
C HIS A 88 23.29 7.06 11.81
N TYR A 89 22.05 6.72 11.47
CA TYR A 89 21.60 5.35 11.29
C TYR A 89 21.83 4.83 9.88
N GLY A 90 22.34 5.68 8.98
CA GLY A 90 22.54 5.35 7.56
C GLY A 90 23.34 4.07 7.31
N ASP A 91 24.36 3.79 8.12
CA ASP A 91 25.15 2.57 7.98
C ASP A 91 24.40 1.31 8.40
N CYS A 92 23.68 1.37 9.53
CA CYS A 92 22.81 0.28 9.97
C CYS A 92 21.66 0.04 9.00
N PHE A 93 21.06 1.12 8.49
CA PHE A 93 20.02 1.05 7.48
C PHE A 93 20.52 0.35 6.21
N LYS A 94 21.67 0.74 5.66
CA LYS A 94 22.24 0.11 4.47
C LYS A 94 22.47 -1.38 4.69
N GLU A 95 23.03 -1.77 5.83
CA GLU A 95 23.25 -3.17 6.17
C GLU A 95 21.92 -3.95 6.26
N GLN A 96 20.94 -3.44 7.01
CA GLN A 96 19.67 -4.12 7.24
C GLN A 96 18.73 -4.14 6.04
N MET A 97 18.84 -3.15 5.14
CA MET A 97 18.10 -3.09 3.88
C MET A 97 18.77 -3.93 2.77
N SER A 98 20.01 -4.40 2.97
CA SER A 98 20.73 -5.17 1.97
C SER A 98 20.11 -6.54 1.72
N LEU A 99 20.15 -6.95 0.46
CA LEU A 99 19.76 -8.28 0.02
C LEU A 99 20.99 -9.11 -0.33
N VAL A 100 20.90 -10.41 -0.06
CA VAL A 100 21.91 -11.41 -0.42
C VAL A 100 21.35 -12.25 -1.56
N TYR A 101 22.08 -12.32 -2.66
CA TYR A 101 21.72 -13.21 -3.77
C TYR A 101 22.05 -14.67 -3.40
N ASP A 102 21.06 -15.54 -3.53
CA ASP A 102 21.20 -16.98 -3.39
C ASP A 102 21.25 -17.64 -4.77
N PRO A 103 22.43 -18.13 -5.22
CA PRO A 103 22.58 -18.73 -6.54
C PRO A 103 21.89 -20.09 -6.68
N VAL A 104 21.59 -20.77 -5.56
CA VAL A 104 20.92 -22.08 -5.59
C VAL A 104 19.44 -21.91 -5.88
N SER A 105 18.78 -20.95 -5.23
CA SER A 105 17.38 -20.62 -5.52
C SER A 105 17.19 -19.58 -6.63
N ASN A 106 18.29 -18.98 -7.12
CA ASN A 106 18.28 -17.88 -8.09
C ASN A 106 17.35 -16.73 -7.66
N ASP A 107 17.46 -16.35 -6.39
CA ASP A 107 16.57 -15.39 -5.75
C ASP A 107 17.35 -14.49 -4.78
N TYR A 108 16.75 -13.39 -4.35
CA TYR A 108 17.30 -12.50 -3.34
C TYR A 108 16.63 -12.78 -1.98
N ARG A 109 17.44 -12.86 -0.94
CA ARG A 109 17.00 -13.01 0.44
C ARG A 109 17.41 -11.79 1.25
N ASN A 110 16.68 -11.50 2.32
CA ASN A 110 17.16 -10.55 3.31
C ASN A 110 18.51 -10.99 3.89
N LEU A 111 19.28 -10.04 4.40
CA LEU A 111 20.48 -10.34 5.17
C LEU A 111 20.17 -11.35 6.30
N PRO A 112 21.04 -12.35 6.55
CA PRO A 112 20.81 -13.33 7.61
C PRO A 112 20.49 -12.69 8.95
N GLY A 113 19.32 -13.06 9.47
CA GLY A 113 18.81 -12.59 10.75
C GLY A 113 17.98 -11.30 10.67
N VAL A 114 17.83 -10.69 9.49
CA VAL A 114 16.91 -9.59 9.24
C VAL A 114 15.64 -10.13 8.57
N GLU A 115 14.49 -9.83 9.15
CA GLU A 115 13.20 -10.03 8.51
C GLU A 115 12.62 -8.68 8.12
N THR A 116 11.93 -8.60 6.98
CA THR A 116 11.31 -7.38 6.47
C THR A 116 9.85 -7.61 6.13
N ARG A 117 9.03 -6.55 6.24
CA ARG A 117 7.63 -6.57 5.79
C ARG A 117 7.16 -5.19 5.33
N VAL A 118 6.12 -5.17 4.50
CA VAL A 118 5.39 -3.94 4.16
C VAL A 118 4.46 -3.59 5.31
N ALA A 119 4.59 -2.40 5.87
CA ALA A 119 3.68 -1.91 6.89
C ALA A 119 2.39 -1.36 6.27
N ASN A 120 1.29 -1.40 7.02
CA ASN A 120 0.06 -0.68 6.68
C ASN A 120 -0.51 -1.01 5.28
N PHE A 121 -0.39 -2.26 4.83
CA PHE A 121 -0.97 -2.70 3.57
C PHE A 121 -2.49 -2.47 3.54
N GLY A 122 -2.99 -1.92 2.42
CA GLY A 122 -4.42 -1.65 2.23
C GLY A 122 -4.91 -0.31 2.79
N ILE A 123 -4.04 0.48 3.44
CA ILE A 123 -4.38 1.85 3.87
C ILE A 123 -3.42 2.88 3.26
N ALA A 124 -3.94 4.08 2.96
CA ALA A 124 -3.17 5.15 2.32
C ALA A 124 -1.96 5.63 3.15
N ARG A 125 -1.97 5.41 4.47
CA ARG A 125 -0.82 5.72 5.34
C ARG A 125 0.38 4.78 5.13
N GLY A 126 0.21 3.68 4.40
CA GLY A 126 1.29 2.72 4.14
C GLY A 126 2.27 3.14 3.04
N PHE A 127 2.03 4.26 2.37
CA PHE A 127 2.96 4.82 1.40
C PHE A 127 2.94 6.34 1.40
N HIS A 128 4.09 6.97 1.15
CA HIS A 128 4.20 8.41 0.94
C HIS A 128 5.55 8.76 0.31
N SER A 129 5.68 9.98 -0.22
CA SER A 129 6.98 10.51 -0.64
C SER A 129 7.90 10.58 0.57
N LYS A 130 9.04 9.90 0.49
CA LYS A 130 10.06 9.91 1.54
C LYS A 130 10.94 11.14 1.47
N ASN A 131 10.94 11.84 0.35
CA ASN A 131 11.74 13.04 0.15
C ASN A 131 11.03 14.24 0.77
N THR A 132 11.56 14.76 1.87
CA THR A 132 11.01 15.93 2.57
C THR A 132 11.34 17.26 1.87
N LEU A 133 12.21 17.26 0.85
CA LEU A 133 12.59 18.47 0.11
C LEU A 133 11.64 18.81 -1.05
N HIS A 134 10.76 17.89 -1.44
CA HIS A 134 9.74 18.11 -2.46
C HIS A 134 8.40 17.51 -2.00
N PRO A 135 7.51 18.35 -1.41
CA PRO A 135 6.15 17.97 -1.03
C PRO A 135 5.28 17.58 -2.22
#